data_AF-A0A8K0NTH5-F1
#
_entry.id   AF-A0A8K0NTH5-F1
#
_cell.length_a   1.000
_cell.length_b   1.000
_cell.length_c   1.000
_cell.angle_alpha   90.00
_cell.angle_beta   90.00
_cell.angle_gamma   90.00
#
_symmetry.space_group_name_H-M   'P 1'
#
loop_
_entity.id
_entity.type
_entity.pdbx_description
1 polymer ?
#
loop_
_entity_poly.entity_id
_entity_poly.type
_entity_poly.pdbx_seq_one_letter_code
_entity_poly.pdbx_strand_id
1 'polypeptide(L)'
;MGNSQSTNSTVAPVEQVIRPQEPSTSVQFAPSLLTQLTSSSSESSSSSSNHHDPVILSRLQAEVQKLRSEEAQILSSISSALEKENLDKSTGKDGEAKSLNSVVLSRDLEVVREKVERMMGKRAGALGQKGESSEVEEGRKGLVQCYLNNPTQPLDCYKQVDSFKNIVGKLEKEFVASLS
;
A
#
# COMPACT_ATOMS: atom_id res chain seq x y z
N MET A 1 -33.78 -3.70 -58.18
CA MET A 1 -32.89 -4.80 -58.61
C MET A 1 -32.28 -4.36 -59.93
N GLY A 2 -31.07 -3.81 -59.87
CA GLY A 2 -30.36 -3.22 -61.01
C GLY A 2 -28.86 -3.50 -60.87
N ASN A 3 -28.24 -3.83 -62.00
CA ASN A 3 -26.87 -4.28 -62.19
C ASN A 3 -25.79 -3.39 -61.56
N SER A 4 -24.65 -3.98 -61.23
CA SER A 4 -23.33 -3.51 -61.72
C SER A 4 -22.25 -4.57 -61.47
N GLN A 5 -21.61 -4.98 -62.57
CA GLN A 5 -20.32 -5.67 -62.59
C GLN A 5 -19.24 -4.70 -62.10
N SER A 6 -18.19 -5.20 -61.44
CA SER A 6 -16.83 -4.71 -61.69
C SER A 6 -15.80 -5.71 -61.15
N THR A 7 -15.05 -6.24 -62.11
CA THR A 7 -13.91 -7.13 -61.96
C THR A 7 -12.76 -6.43 -61.25
N ASN A 8 -12.23 -7.07 -60.21
CA ASN A 8 -11.09 -6.60 -59.46
C ASN A 8 -9.80 -6.97 -60.23
N SER A 9 -9.22 -6.01 -60.95
CA SER A 9 -7.91 -6.16 -61.58
C SER A 9 -6.83 -5.73 -60.60
N THR A 10 -6.13 -6.70 -60.04
CA THR A 10 -4.91 -6.53 -59.26
C THR A 10 -3.79 -6.02 -60.19
N VAL A 11 -3.36 -4.77 -59.98
CA VAL A 11 -2.11 -4.23 -60.53
C VAL A 11 -1.28 -3.74 -59.35
N ALA A 12 -0.13 -4.38 -59.14
CA ALA A 12 0.85 -3.99 -58.13
C ALA A 12 1.45 -2.61 -58.45
N PRO A 13 1.77 -1.77 -57.45
CA PRO A 13 2.40 -0.49 -57.71
C PRO A 13 3.85 -0.70 -58.17
N VAL A 14 4.17 -0.11 -59.32
CA VAL A 14 5.51 -0.09 -59.90
C VAL A 14 6.38 0.86 -59.06
N GLU A 15 7.42 0.34 -58.43
CA GLU A 15 8.41 1.14 -57.70
C GLU A 15 9.33 1.85 -58.70
N GLN A 16 9.12 3.15 -58.92
CA GLN A 16 10.05 3.97 -59.70
C GLN A 16 11.20 4.46 -58.80
N VAL A 17 12.33 3.76 -58.87
CA VAL A 17 13.59 4.21 -58.28
C VAL A 17 14.21 5.28 -59.17
N ILE A 18 14.05 6.56 -58.79
CA ILE A 18 14.78 7.67 -59.41
C ILE A 18 16.24 7.59 -58.95
N ARG A 19 17.14 7.23 -59.85
CA ARG A 19 18.59 7.34 -59.61
C ARG A 19 19.06 8.75 -60.00
N PRO A 20 19.84 9.44 -59.16
CA PRO A 20 20.43 10.71 -59.56
C PRO A 20 21.45 10.47 -60.69
N GLN A 21 21.43 11.36 -61.68
CA GLN A 21 22.44 11.44 -62.74
C GLN A 21 23.74 12.03 -62.15
N GLU A 22 24.86 11.35 -62.38
CA GLU A 22 26.22 11.69 -61.93
C GLU A 22 26.68 13.11 -62.38
N PRO A 23 27.70 13.70 -61.71
CA PRO A 23 27.76 15.14 -61.42
C PRO A 23 28.57 15.92 -62.45
N SER A 24 28.04 17.04 -62.95
CA SER A 24 28.81 17.96 -63.79
C SER A 24 28.51 19.44 -63.56
N THR A 25 28.30 19.84 -62.31
CA THR A 25 28.50 21.24 -61.90
C THR A 25 29.25 21.27 -60.57
N SER A 26 30.54 21.61 -60.61
CA SER A 26 31.28 21.97 -59.40
C SER A 26 30.70 23.29 -58.88
N VAL A 27 29.86 23.21 -57.86
CA VAL A 27 29.36 24.38 -57.14
C VAL A 27 30.55 24.98 -56.37
N GLN A 28 31.09 26.10 -56.85
CA GLN A 28 32.09 26.84 -56.09
C GLN A 28 31.39 27.62 -54.98
N PHE A 29 31.62 27.21 -53.75
CA PHE A 29 31.13 27.91 -52.57
C PHE A 29 31.96 29.17 -52.32
N ALA A 30 31.31 30.23 -51.86
CA ALA A 30 32.02 31.42 -51.42
C ALA A 30 33.00 31.05 -50.30
N PRO A 31 34.24 31.59 -50.33
CA PRO A 31 35.28 31.23 -49.35
C PRO A 31 34.84 31.51 -47.91
N SER A 32 33.96 32.50 -47.69
CA SER A 32 33.38 32.79 -46.37
C SER A 32 32.52 31.65 -45.81
N LEU A 33 31.75 30.97 -46.66
CA LEU A 33 30.94 29.82 -46.27
C LEU A 33 31.82 28.61 -45.98
N LEU A 34 32.88 28.43 -46.79
CA LEU A 34 33.86 27.38 -46.58
C LEU A 34 34.60 27.56 -45.25
N THR A 35 34.92 28.80 -44.88
CA THR A 35 35.51 29.14 -43.58
C THR A 35 34.52 28.87 -42.44
N GLN A 36 33.24 29.24 -42.57
CA GLN A 36 32.25 28.95 -41.52
C GLN A 36 32.05 27.44 -41.30
N LEU A 37 32.03 26.66 -42.38
CA LEU A 37 31.92 25.19 -42.31
C LEU A 37 33.20 24.55 -41.75
N THR A 38 34.38 25.06 -42.13
CA THR A 38 35.69 24.61 -41.62
C THR A 38 35.86 24.93 -40.13
N SER A 39 35.53 26.15 -39.71
CA SER A 39 35.57 26.56 -38.30
C SER A 39 34.58 25.78 -37.44
N SER A 40 33.44 25.38 -38.03
CA SER A 40 32.47 24.50 -37.36
C SER A 40 32.94 23.03 -37.31
N SER A 41 33.82 22.62 -38.22
CA SER A 41 34.30 21.22 -38.34
C SER A 41 35.54 20.91 -37.50
N SER A 42 36.36 21.91 -37.16
CA SER A 42 37.61 21.69 -36.40
C SER A 42 37.41 21.40 -34.91
N GLU A 43 36.20 21.61 -34.37
CA GLU A 43 35.86 21.45 -32.95
C GLU A 43 34.79 20.36 -32.73
N SER A 44 34.68 19.31 -33.55
CA SER A 44 33.81 18.15 -33.22
C SER A 44 34.01 16.93 -34.13
N SER A 45 35.01 16.09 -33.84
CA SER A 45 34.96 14.69 -34.26
C SER A 45 33.97 13.94 -33.35
N SER A 46 32.83 13.55 -33.94
CA SER A 46 31.66 12.83 -33.39
C SER A 46 30.47 13.72 -32.95
N SER A 47 29.27 13.38 -33.47
CA SER A 47 27.92 13.90 -33.18
C SER A 47 27.32 15.09 -33.99
N SER A 48 27.73 15.31 -35.24
CA SER A 48 27.17 16.39 -36.10
C SER A 48 25.77 16.14 -36.70
N SER A 49 24.92 15.31 -36.10
CA SER A 49 23.48 15.28 -36.43
C SER A 49 22.65 16.28 -35.62
N ASN A 50 23.26 17.04 -34.72
CA ASN A 50 22.56 17.91 -33.76
C ASN A 50 23.00 19.37 -33.87
N HIS A 51 23.12 19.91 -35.09
CA HIS A 51 23.25 21.35 -35.31
C HIS A 51 21.88 22.03 -35.11
N HIS A 52 21.36 21.96 -33.90
CA HIS A 52 20.16 22.70 -33.53
C HIS A 52 20.54 24.16 -33.26
N ASP A 53 19.81 25.08 -33.89
CA ASP A 53 19.93 26.52 -33.66
C ASP A 53 19.77 26.81 -32.16
N PRO A 54 20.67 27.58 -31.51
CA PRO A 54 20.56 27.93 -30.09
C PRO A 54 19.20 28.57 -29.72
N VAL A 55 18.51 29.20 -30.66
CA VAL A 55 17.14 29.72 -30.47
C VAL A 55 16.14 28.58 -30.24
N ILE A 56 16.31 27.45 -30.95
CA ILE A 56 15.45 26.27 -30.80
C ILE A 56 15.69 25.62 -29.43
N LEU A 57 16.95 25.49 -29.02
CA LEU A 57 17.31 24.92 -27.71
C LEU A 57 16.78 25.77 -26.55
N SER A 58 16.91 27.09 -26.64
CA SER A 58 16.36 27.98 -25.61
C SER A 58 14.83 27.90 -25.53
N ARG A 59 14.15 27.80 -26.67
CA ARG A 59 12.69 27.62 -26.70
C ARG A 59 12.24 26.26 -26.15
N LEU A 60 12.96 25.19 -26.49
CA LEU A 60 12.71 23.85 -25.93
C LEU A 60 12.90 23.85 -24.42
N GLN A 61 13.95 24.48 -23.91
CA GLN A 61 14.19 24.57 -22.47
C GLN A 61 13.08 25.34 -21.76
N ALA A 62 12.65 26.47 -22.32
CA ALA A 62 11.54 27.26 -21.79
C ALA A 62 10.24 26.44 -21.75
N GLU A 63 9.93 25.68 -22.81
CA GLU A 63 8.74 24.84 -22.82
C GLU A 63 8.83 23.63 -21.87
N VAL A 64 10.00 23.01 -21.74
CA VAL A 64 10.20 21.93 -20.76
C VAL A 64 10.02 22.47 -19.33
N GLN A 65 10.52 23.66 -19.03
CA GLN A 65 10.30 24.28 -17.72
C GLN A 65 8.82 24.59 -17.48
N LYS A 66 8.12 25.11 -18.48
CA LYS A 66 6.69 25.38 -18.41
C LYS A 66 5.90 24.10 -18.14
N LEU A 67 6.15 23.02 -18.92
CA LEU A 67 5.48 21.73 -18.73
C LEU A 67 5.71 21.17 -17.32
N ARG A 68 6.95 21.22 -16.80
CA ARG A 68 7.24 20.78 -15.43
C ARG A 68 6.50 21.59 -14.37
N SER A 69 6.33 22.89 -14.59
CA SER A 69 5.57 23.75 -13.67
C SER A 69 4.08 23.42 -13.68
N GLU A 70 3.51 23.18 -14.86
CA GLU A 70 2.12 22.74 -15.02
C GLU A 70 1.90 21.36 -14.40
N GLU A 71 2.81 20.41 -14.62
CA GLU A 71 2.79 19.08 -13.98
C GLU A 71 2.82 19.20 -12.45
N ALA A 72 3.71 20.02 -11.89
CA ALA A 72 3.77 20.23 -10.45
C ALA A 72 2.47 20.82 -9.88
N GLN A 73 1.87 21.78 -10.58
CA GLN A 73 0.58 22.37 -10.20
C GLN A 73 -0.55 21.34 -10.27
N ILE A 74 -0.61 20.54 -11.33
CA ILE A 74 -1.60 19.47 -11.50
C ILE A 74 -1.44 18.42 -10.39
N LEU A 75 -0.22 17.98 -10.11
CA LEU A 75 0.05 17.02 -9.04
C LEU A 75 -0.37 17.57 -7.67
N SER A 76 -0.08 18.84 -7.40
CA SER A 76 -0.54 19.50 -6.16
C SER A 76 -2.07 19.60 -6.08
N SER A 77 -2.75 19.86 -7.20
CA SER A 77 -4.22 19.89 -7.25
C SER A 77 -4.82 18.50 -7.03
N ILE A 78 -4.23 17.46 -7.63
CA ILE A 78 -4.66 16.07 -7.46
C ILE A 78 -4.46 15.64 -6.02
N SER A 79 -3.29 15.93 -5.42
CA SER A 79 -3.04 15.56 -4.03
C SER A 79 -4.01 16.26 -3.07
N SER A 80 -4.29 17.54 -3.28
CA SER A 80 -5.27 18.29 -2.47
C SER A 80 -6.70 17.77 -2.65
N ALA A 81 -7.10 17.43 -3.89
CA ALA A 81 -8.40 16.82 -4.16
C ALA A 81 -8.55 15.44 -3.50
N LEU A 82 -7.51 14.61 -3.56
CA LEU A 82 -7.49 13.29 -2.90
C LEU A 82 -7.50 13.42 -1.37
N GLU A 83 -6.78 14.39 -0.80
CA GLU A 83 -6.82 14.66 0.64
C GLU A 83 -8.22 15.10 1.08
N LYS A 84 -8.85 16.00 0.31
CA LYS A 84 -10.22 16.44 0.56
C LYS A 84 -11.22 15.30 0.43
N GLU A 85 -11.13 14.46 -0.61
CA GLU A 85 -11.99 13.29 -0.76
C GLU A 85 -11.80 12.31 0.39
N ASN A 86 -10.55 12.08 0.83
CA ASN A 86 -10.27 11.24 1.99
C ASN A 86 -10.91 11.81 3.28
N LEU A 87 -10.90 13.13 3.47
CA LEU A 87 -11.58 13.81 4.58
C LEU A 87 -13.11 13.73 4.48
N ASP A 88 -13.68 14.05 3.31
CA ASP A 88 -15.13 14.04 3.08
C ASP A 88 -15.70 12.61 3.19
N LYS A 89 -14.97 11.60 2.70
CA LYS A 89 -15.35 10.19 2.84
C LYS A 89 -15.19 9.65 4.27
N SER A 90 -14.32 10.25 5.08
CA SER A 90 -14.21 9.92 6.52
C SER A 90 -15.29 10.58 7.37
N THR A 91 -15.93 11.64 6.88
CA THR A 91 -16.97 12.42 7.60
C THR A 91 -18.39 12.19 7.06
N GLY A 92 -18.52 11.54 5.90
CA GLY A 92 -19.78 11.13 5.29
C GLY A 92 -20.60 10.23 6.20
N LYS A 93 -21.82 10.69 6.50
CA LYS A 93 -22.80 10.14 7.43
C LYS A 93 -23.59 8.93 6.89
N ASP A 94 -23.15 8.36 5.79
CA ASP A 94 -23.85 7.26 5.11
C ASP A 94 -22.97 6.01 5.24
N GLY A 95 -23.48 5.05 6.01
CA GLY A 95 -22.81 3.77 6.21
C GLY A 95 -22.48 3.10 4.89
N GLU A 96 -21.36 2.36 4.89
CA GLU A 96 -21.00 1.37 3.87
C GLU A 96 -20.04 1.79 2.74
N ALA A 97 -18.99 2.55 3.06
CA ALA A 97 -17.71 2.42 2.37
C ALA A 97 -16.53 2.79 3.28
N LYS A 98 -16.13 1.85 4.15
CA LYS A 98 -14.93 1.92 4.99
C LYS A 98 -13.69 2.06 4.09
N SER A 99 -13.31 3.30 3.79
CA SER A 99 -12.05 3.63 3.13
C SER A 99 -10.93 3.31 4.11
N LEU A 100 -10.31 2.15 3.93
CA LEU A 100 -9.23 1.61 4.77
C LEU A 100 -7.94 2.42 4.54
N ASN A 101 -7.87 3.64 5.06
CA ASN A 101 -6.62 4.40 5.07
C ASN A 101 -5.73 3.89 6.22
N SER A 102 -4.47 3.58 5.91
CA SER A 102 -3.47 3.06 6.86
C SER A 102 -3.31 3.93 8.12
N VAL A 103 -3.51 5.25 8.00
CA VAL A 103 -3.38 6.18 9.14
C VAL A 103 -4.59 6.07 10.08
N VAL A 104 -5.80 5.96 9.53
CA VAL A 104 -7.02 5.73 10.33
C VAL A 104 -6.97 4.36 10.99
N LEU A 105 -6.54 3.32 10.25
CA LEU A 105 -6.34 1.99 10.81
C LEU A 105 -5.30 1.98 11.91
N SER A 106 -4.18 2.70 11.78
CA SER A 106 -3.17 2.77 12.85
C SER A 106 -3.73 3.40 14.13
N ARG A 107 -4.59 4.42 14.00
CA ARG A 107 -5.26 5.07 15.13
C ARG A 107 -6.32 4.16 15.75
N ASP A 108 -7.10 3.46 14.93
CA ASP A 108 -8.08 2.48 15.38
C ASP A 108 -7.40 1.30 16.10
N LEU A 109 -6.26 0.82 15.58
CA LEU A 109 -5.47 -0.24 16.21
C LEU A 109 -4.93 0.20 17.57
N GLU A 110 -4.46 1.44 17.71
CA GLU A 110 -3.99 1.99 18.99
C GLU A 110 -5.14 2.08 20.01
N VAL A 111 -6.32 2.56 19.58
CA VAL A 111 -7.52 2.61 20.42
C VAL A 111 -7.99 1.21 20.85
N VAL A 112 -7.95 0.24 19.93
CA VAL A 112 -8.27 -1.16 20.24
C VAL A 112 -7.24 -1.74 21.21
N ARG A 113 -5.95 -1.48 21.00
CA ARG A 113 -4.88 -1.91 21.91
C ARG A 113 -5.07 -1.35 23.30
N GLU A 114 -5.29 -0.04 23.44
CA GLU A 114 -5.54 0.60 24.73
C GLU A 114 -6.81 0.04 25.40
N LYS A 115 -7.86 -0.23 24.62
CA LYS A 115 -9.09 -0.85 25.14
C LYS A 115 -8.84 -2.28 25.61
N VAL A 116 -8.05 -3.06 24.88
CA VAL A 116 -7.65 -4.41 25.26
C VAL A 116 -6.78 -4.38 26.51
N GLU A 117 -5.78 -3.50 26.59
CA GLU A 117 -4.94 -3.33 27.79
C GLU A 117 -5.75 -2.86 28.99
N ARG A 118 -6.72 -1.95 28.81
CA ARG A 118 -7.65 -1.53 29.87
C ARG A 118 -8.57 -2.67 30.30
N MET A 119 -9.06 -3.50 29.37
CA MET A 119 -9.90 -4.65 29.70
C MET A 119 -9.09 -5.79 30.33
N MET A 120 -7.87 -6.03 29.86
CA MET A 120 -6.95 -7.02 30.42
C MET A 120 -6.40 -6.55 31.77
N GLY A 121 -6.15 -5.27 31.98
CA GLY A 121 -5.78 -4.69 33.27
C GLY A 121 -6.93 -4.73 34.28
N LYS A 122 -8.18 -4.50 33.84
CA LYS A 122 -9.37 -4.73 34.66
C LYS A 122 -9.59 -6.21 34.97
N ARG A 123 -9.37 -7.11 34.00
CA ARG A 123 -9.42 -8.56 34.21
C ARG A 123 -8.28 -9.04 35.09
N ALA A 124 -7.07 -8.55 34.95
CA ALA A 124 -5.93 -8.88 35.80
C ALA A 124 -6.06 -8.23 37.19
N GLY A 125 -6.74 -7.10 37.33
CA GLY A 125 -7.13 -6.55 38.63
C GLY A 125 -8.19 -7.42 39.32
N ALA A 126 -9.18 -7.91 38.56
CA ALA A 126 -10.26 -8.75 39.07
C ALA A 126 -9.88 -10.23 39.28
N LEU A 127 -8.99 -10.78 38.44
CA LEU A 127 -8.52 -12.18 38.47
C LEU A 127 -7.11 -12.32 39.06
N GLY A 128 -6.21 -11.36 38.81
CA GLY A 128 -4.83 -11.41 39.30
C GLY A 128 -4.65 -11.00 40.76
N GLN A 129 -5.65 -10.33 41.37
CA GLN A 129 -5.71 -10.17 42.82
C GLN A 129 -6.37 -11.38 43.52
N LYS A 130 -7.04 -12.26 42.77
CA LYS A 130 -7.59 -13.53 43.27
C LYS A 130 -6.71 -14.69 42.78
N GLY A 131 -5.39 -14.56 42.98
CA GLY A 131 -4.51 -15.72 42.98
C GLY A 131 -5.19 -16.79 43.82
N GLU A 132 -5.39 -17.97 43.22
CA GLU A 132 -6.09 -19.15 43.74
C GLU A 132 -6.55 -18.93 45.19
N SER A 133 -7.78 -18.41 45.38
CA SER A 133 -8.23 -17.92 46.69
C SER A 133 -7.84 -18.93 47.77
N SER A 134 -7.25 -18.50 48.90
CA SER A 134 -6.64 -19.38 49.92
C SER A 134 -7.48 -20.63 50.23
N GLU A 135 -8.81 -20.49 50.23
CA GLU A 135 -9.79 -21.56 50.41
C GLU A 135 -9.70 -22.71 49.39
N VAL A 136 -9.39 -22.43 48.11
CA VAL A 136 -9.18 -23.44 47.05
C VAL A 136 -7.88 -24.18 47.25
N GLU A 137 -6.81 -23.47 47.56
CA GLU A 137 -5.50 -24.07 47.84
C GLU A 137 -5.57 -24.99 49.06
N GLU A 138 -6.27 -24.57 50.12
CA GLU A 138 -6.52 -25.38 51.31
C GLU A 138 -7.40 -26.61 51.00
N GLY A 139 -8.49 -26.42 50.25
CA GLY A 139 -9.35 -27.53 49.82
C GLY A 139 -8.62 -28.55 48.94
N ARG A 140 -7.77 -28.07 48.02
CA ARG A 140 -6.92 -28.90 47.16
C ARG A 140 -5.91 -29.69 47.98
N LYS A 141 -5.22 -29.05 48.93
CA LYS A 141 -4.28 -29.73 49.84
C LYS A 141 -4.96 -30.79 50.70
N GLY A 142 -6.14 -30.49 51.26
CA GLY A 142 -6.90 -31.45 52.06
C GLY A 142 -7.35 -32.66 51.26
N LEU A 143 -7.73 -32.47 50.00
CA LEU A 143 -8.03 -33.54 49.06
C LEU A 143 -6.83 -34.43 48.76
N VAL A 144 -5.71 -33.81 48.39
CA VAL A 144 -4.46 -34.53 48.07
C VAL A 144 -3.99 -35.32 49.29
N GLN A 145 -4.01 -34.72 50.48
CA GLN A 145 -3.65 -35.41 51.72
C GLN A 145 -4.56 -36.61 52.00
N CYS A 146 -5.87 -36.50 51.77
CA CYS A 146 -6.77 -37.63 51.98
C CYS A 146 -6.44 -38.80 51.05
N TYR A 147 -6.21 -38.54 49.77
CA TYR A 147 -5.84 -39.59 48.81
C TYR A 147 -4.49 -40.22 49.10
N LEU A 148 -3.51 -39.42 49.56
CA LEU A 148 -2.20 -39.94 49.97
C LEU A 148 -2.30 -40.85 51.20
N ASN A 149 -3.19 -40.53 52.14
CA ASN A 149 -3.38 -41.33 53.36
C ASN A 149 -4.24 -42.58 53.13
N ASN A 150 -5.04 -42.63 52.06
CA ASN A 150 -5.95 -43.74 51.73
C ASN A 150 -5.70 -44.30 50.31
N PRO A 151 -4.51 -44.86 50.04
CA PRO A 151 -4.13 -45.29 48.68
C PRO A 151 -4.96 -46.47 48.15
N THR A 152 -5.48 -47.32 49.03
CA THR A 152 -6.30 -48.49 48.67
C THR A 152 -7.80 -48.22 48.78
N GLN A 153 -8.21 -47.13 49.42
CA GLN A 153 -9.61 -46.76 49.65
C GLN A 153 -9.86 -45.27 49.34
N PRO A 154 -9.69 -44.85 48.06
CA PRO A 154 -9.91 -43.46 47.67
C PRO A 154 -11.37 -43.00 47.80
N LEU A 155 -12.33 -43.93 47.89
CA LEU A 155 -13.75 -43.59 48.07
C LEU A 155 -14.05 -42.96 49.45
N ASP A 156 -13.21 -43.19 50.46
CA ASP A 156 -13.41 -42.61 51.80
C ASP A 156 -13.17 -41.09 51.82
N CYS A 157 -12.52 -40.55 50.79
CA CYS A 157 -12.24 -39.12 50.64
C CYS A 157 -13.41 -38.30 50.06
N TYR A 158 -14.62 -38.88 49.96
CA TYR A 158 -15.78 -38.21 49.35
C TYR A 158 -16.14 -36.88 50.03
N LYS A 159 -15.96 -36.76 51.36
CA LYS A 159 -16.26 -35.53 52.11
C LYS A 159 -15.36 -34.38 51.67
N GLN A 160 -14.07 -34.65 51.47
CA GLN A 160 -13.09 -33.68 51.02
C GLN A 160 -13.35 -33.28 49.56
N VAL A 161 -13.82 -34.24 48.73
CA VAL A 161 -14.24 -33.97 47.34
C VAL A 161 -15.44 -33.05 47.29
N ASP A 162 -16.47 -33.32 48.10
CA ASP A 162 -17.68 -32.51 48.13
C ASP A 162 -17.40 -31.10 48.68
N SER A 163 -16.55 -31.00 49.70
CA SER A 163 -16.08 -29.70 50.21
C SER A 163 -15.37 -28.89 49.12
N PHE A 164 -14.42 -29.49 48.40
CA PHE A 164 -13.71 -28.81 47.31
C PHE A 164 -14.63 -28.41 46.16
N LYS A 165 -15.56 -29.29 45.75
CA LYS A 165 -16.57 -28.97 44.73
C LYS A 165 -17.42 -27.77 45.12
N ASN A 166 -17.80 -27.66 46.39
CA ASN A 166 -18.57 -26.51 46.88
C ASN A 166 -17.76 -25.21 46.84
N ILE A 167 -16.47 -25.26 47.19
CA ILE A 167 -15.57 -24.10 47.14
C ILE A 167 -15.40 -23.63 45.68
N VAL A 168 -15.08 -24.55 44.78
CA VAL A 168 -14.93 -24.25 43.34
C VAL A 168 -16.24 -23.74 42.74
N GLY A 169 -17.37 -24.39 43.05
CA GLY A 169 -18.68 -23.97 42.53
C GLY A 169 -19.12 -22.58 42.99
N LYS A 170 -18.69 -22.09 44.16
CA LYS A 170 -18.90 -20.70 44.57
C LYS A 170 -18.08 -19.75 43.72
N LEU A 171 -16.81 -20.07 43.49
CA LEU A 171 -15.91 -19.24 42.68
C LEU A 171 -16.31 -19.20 41.22
N GLU A 172 -16.77 -20.32 40.66
CA GLU A 172 -17.30 -20.38 39.31
C GLU A 172 -18.54 -19.49 39.17
N LYS A 173 -19.46 -19.50 40.15
CA LYS A 173 -20.63 -18.62 40.14
C LYS A 173 -20.24 -17.14 40.20
N GLU A 174 -19.32 -16.78 41.09
CA GLU A 174 -18.79 -15.40 41.18
C GLU A 174 -18.08 -14.99 39.88
N PHE A 175 -17.30 -15.89 39.30
CA PHE A 175 -16.60 -15.66 38.04
C PHE A 175 -17.57 -15.44 36.90
N VAL A 176 -18.56 -16.32 36.72
CA VAL A 176 -19.59 -16.17 35.69
C VAL A 176 -20.39 -14.88 35.89
N ALA A 177 -20.76 -14.53 37.13
CA ALA A 177 -21.44 -13.26 37.43
C ALA A 177 -20.57 -12.03 37.14
N SER A 178 -19.24 -12.14 37.22
CA SER A 178 -18.32 -11.05 36.83
C SER A 178 -18.18 -10.85 35.32
N LEU A 179 -18.64 -11.84 34.52
CA LEU A 179 -18.59 -11.81 33.06
C LEU A 179 -19.90 -11.33 32.41
N SER A 180 -21.02 -11.33 33.15
CA SER A 180 -22.32 -10.80 32.72
C SER A 180 -22.44 -9.30 33.00
#